data_AF-A0A2H9P3D6-F1
#
_entry.id   AF-A0A2H9P3D6-F1
#
_cell.length_a   1.000
_cell.length_b   1.000
_cell.length_c   1.000
_cell.angle_alpha   90.00
_cell.angle_beta   90.00
_cell.angle_gamma   90.00
#
_symmetry.space_group_name_H-M   'P 1'
#
loop_
_entity.id
_entity.type
_entity.pdbx_description
1 polymer ?
#
loop_
_entity_poly.entity_id
_entity_poly.type
_entity_poly.pdbx_seq_one_letter_code
_entity_poly.pdbx_strand_id
1 'polypeptide(L)' 'YEFAEDQTGPTIIRFENIRNTGQETEFGIVIAPEFGVIAIVILFSALFVVVLASKNCLSKNLISN' A
#
# COMPACT_ATOMS: atom_id res chain seq x y z
N TYR A 1 -12.15 -10.98 12.53
CA TYR A 1 -13.02 -10.04 11.79
C TYR A 1 -12.17 -9.52 10.66
N GLU A 2 -12.61 -9.75 9.42
CA GLU A 2 -12.00 -9.17 8.23
C GLU A 2 -13.03 -8.20 7.63
N PHE A 3 -12.55 -7.09 7.10
CA PHE A 3 -13.43 -6.13 6.43
C PHE A 3 -13.90 -6.73 5.10
N ALA A 4 -15.19 -6.64 4.83
CA ALA A 4 -15.73 -7.04 3.54
C ALA A 4 -15.28 -6.06 2.44
N GLU A 5 -15.26 -6.52 1.18
CA GLU A 5 -14.76 -5.73 0.05
C GLU A 5 -15.54 -4.43 -0.19
N ASP A 6 -16.81 -4.38 0.22
CA ASP A 6 -17.68 -3.21 0.16
C ASP A 6 -17.47 -2.24 1.34
N GLN A 7 -16.78 -2.66 2.40
CA GLN A 7 -16.47 -1.83 3.56
C GLN A 7 -15.16 -1.05 3.32
N THR A 8 -15.27 0.05 2.58
CA THR A 8 -14.14 0.93 2.25
C THR A 8 -14.34 2.34 2.83
N GLY A 9 -13.24 3.07 3.03
CA GLY A 9 -13.26 4.45 3.52
C GLY A 9 -12.95 4.62 5.01
N PRO A 10 -13.16 5.82 5.57
CA PRO A 10 -12.83 6.14 6.95
C PRO A 10 -13.68 5.31 7.92
N THR A 11 -13.01 4.59 8.81
CA THR A 11 -13.62 3.70 9.80
C THR A 11 -13.09 4.05 11.18
N ILE A 12 -13.97 4.06 12.18
CA ILE A 12 -13.62 4.32 13.57
C ILE A 12 -13.78 3.01 14.34
N ILE A 13 -12.69 2.56 14.97
CA ILE A 13 -12.71 1.45 15.92
C ILE A 13 -12.80 2.05 17.32
N ARG A 14 -13.88 1.76 18.03
CA ARG A 14 -14.09 2.19 19.42
C ARG A 14 -14.01 1.02 20.37
N PHE A 15 -13.17 1.17 21.39
CA PHE A 15 -13.11 0.27 22.53
C PHE A 15 -13.85 0.93 23.69
N GLU A 16 -14.81 0.21 24.27
CA GLU A 16 -15.60 0.67 25.40
C GLU A 16 -15.33 -0.21 26.63
N ASN A 17 -15.52 0.38 27.81
CA ASN A 17 -15.46 -0.31 29.08
C ASN A 17 -14.18 -1.14 29.30
N ILE A 18 -13.04 -0.55 28.96
CA ILE A 18 -11.74 -1.20 29.15
C ILE A 18 -11.55 -1.49 30.64
N ARG A 19 -11.41 -2.76 31.01
CA ARG A 19 -11.24 -3.23 32.40
C ARG A 19 -12.35 -2.81 33.37
N ASN A 20 -13.59 -2.66 32.90
CA ASN A 20 -14.72 -2.22 33.73
C ASN A 20 -14.54 -0.82 34.36
N THR A 21 -13.73 0.04 33.74
CA THR A 21 -13.42 1.39 34.26
C THR A 21 -14.28 2.49 33.63
N GLY A 22 -15.18 2.15 32.70
CA GLY A 22 -15.94 3.14 31.93
C GLY A 22 -15.08 3.97 30.96
N GLN A 23 -13.82 3.60 30.73
CA GLN A 23 -12.95 4.26 29.77
C GLN A 23 -13.29 3.84 28.34
N GLU A 24 -13.26 4.83 27.43
CA GLU A 24 -13.48 4.67 26.00
C GLU A 24 -12.23 5.13 25.23
N THR A 25 -11.91 4.46 24.12
CA THR A 25 -10.79 4.84 23.25
C THR A 25 -11.18 4.64 21.78
N GLU A 26 -10.93 5.65 20.96
CA GLU A 26 -11.28 5.67 19.54
C GLU A 26 -10.04 5.72 18.65
N PHE A 27 -10.02 4.92 17.59
CA PHE A 27 -8.99 4.91 16.56
C PHE A 27 -9.63 5.07 15.19
N GLY A 28 -9.28 6.15 14.49
CA GLY A 28 -9.62 6.33 13.09
C GLY A 28 -8.62 5.60 12.19
N ILE A 29 -9.12 4.74 11.32
CA ILE A 29 -8.36 4.08 10.26
C ILE A 29 -9.06 4.30 8.93
N VAL A 30 -8.34 4.17 7.81
CA VAL A 30 -8.95 4.19 6.48
C VAL A 30 -8.81 2.80 5.90
N ILE A 31 -9.96 2.18 5.58
CA ILE A 31 -9.96 0.89 4.89
C ILE A 31 -9.82 1.19 3.40
N ALA A 32 -8.68 0.79 2.84
CA ALA A 32 -8.45 0.86 1.41
C ALA A 32 -8.87 -0.48 0.76
N PRO A 33 -9.45 -0.45 -0.46
CA PRO A 33 -9.67 -1.67 -1.23
C PRO A 33 -8.36 -2.38 -1.52
N GLU A 34 -8.43 -3.69 -1.76
CA GLU A 34 -7.28 -4.44 -2.25
C GLU A 34 -6.87 -3.93 -3.64
N PHE A 35 -5.57 -3.63 -3.83
CA PHE A 35 -5.07 -3.11 -5.11
C PHE A 35 -4.99 -4.17 -6.23
N GLY A 36 -5.39 -5.41 -5.93
CA GLY A 36 -5.56 -6.52 -6.88
C GLY A 36 -4.45 -6.62 -7.94
N VAL A 37 -4.87 -6.92 -9.18
CA VAL A 37 -3.97 -7.06 -10.33
C VAL A 37 -3.27 -5.73 -10.68
N ILE A 38 -3.87 -4.58 -10.33
CA ILE A 38 -3.35 -3.26 -10.69
C ILE A 38 -2.02 -2.99 -9.99
N ALA A 39 -1.89 -3.30 -8.70
CA ALA A 39 -0.62 -3.15 -7.98
C ALA A 39 0.50 -3.98 -8.61
N ILE A 40 0.19 -5.21 -9.02
CA ILE A 40 1.14 -6.11 -9.67
C ILE A 40 1.61 -5.52 -11.00
N VAL A 41 0.69 -5.03 -11.82
CA VAL A 41 1.01 -4.38 -13.10
C VAL A 41 1.87 -3.13 -12.91
N ILE A 42 1.55 -2.28 -11.92
CA ILE A 42 2.35 -1.09 -11.59
C ILE A 42 3.77 -1.51 -11.15
N LEU A 43 3.90 -2.53 -10.30
CA LEU A 43 5.19 -3.01 -9.84
C LEU A 43 6.05 -3.52 -11.00
N PHE A 44 5.50 -4.36 -11.86
CA PHE A 44 6.24 -4.91 -13.00
C PHE A 44 6.58 -3.84 -14.06
N SER A 45 5.68 -2.90 -14.32
CA SER A 45 5.95 -1.78 -15.24
C SER A 45 7.05 -0.86 -14.70
N ALA A 46 7.03 -0.53 -13.41
CA ALA A 46 8.09 0.25 -12.77
C ALA A 46 9.43 -0.49 -12.82
N LEU A 47 9.46 -1.78 -12.51
CA LEU A 47 10.66 -2.60 -12.58
C LEU A 47 11.20 -2.69 -14.02
N PHE A 48 10.31 -2.84 -15.01
CA PHE A 48 10.69 -2.86 -16.42
C PHE A 48 11.36 -1.55 -16.83
N VAL A 49 10.79 -0.39 -16.46
CA VAL A 49 11.39 0.92 -16.72
C VAL A 49 12.78 1.04 -16.09
N VAL A 50 12.94 0.60 -14.85
CA VAL A 50 14.25 0.61 -14.16
C VAL A 50 15.28 -0.25 -14.89
N VAL A 51 14.89 -1.45 -15.34
CA VAL A 51 15.78 -2.34 -16.10
C VAL A 51 16.16 -1.75 -17.46
N LEU A 52 15.24 -1.09 -18.17
CA LEU A 52 15.57 -0.43 -19.43
C LEU A 52 16.49 0.77 -19.21
N ALA A 53 16.22 1.59 -18.20
CA ALA A 53 17.04 2.74 -17.85
C ALA A 53 18.47 2.32 -17.44
N SER A 54 18.61 1.25 -16.65
CA SER A 54 19.92 0.76 -16.21
C SER A 54 20.76 0.24 -17.38
N LYS A 55 20.17 -0.47 -18.34
CA LYS A 55 20.86 -0.91 -19.57
C LYS A 55 21.34 0.26 -20.42
N ASN A 56 20.51 1.28 -20.60
CA ASN A 56 20.88 2.48 -21.38
C ASN A 56 21.95 3.32 -20.70
N CYS A 57 21.93 3.42 -19.37
CA CYS A 57 22.96 4.13 -18.61
C CYS A 57 24.31 3.39 -18.65
N LEU A 58 24.30 2.06 -18.48
CA LEU A 58 25.49 1.23 -18.50
C LEU A 58 26.12 1.17 -19.91
N SER A 59 25.31 1.04 -20.96
CA SER A 59 25.77 1.09 -22.34
C SER A 59 26.40 2.45 -22.71
N LYS A 60 25.85 3.57 -22.24
CA LYS A 60 26.46 4.89 -22.46
C LYS A 60 27.82 5.02 -21.78
N ASN A 61 28.00 4.43 -20.60
CA ASN A 61 29.27 4.46 -19.87
C ASN A 61 30.36 3.60 -20.56
N LEU A 62 29.98 2.46 -21.16
CA LEU A 62 30.90 1.59 -21.89
C LEU A 62 31.35 2.14 -23.25
N ILE A 63 30.53 2.97 -23.90
CA ILE A 63 30.87 3.59 -25.20
C ILE A 63 31.72 4.86 -25.03
N SER A 64 31.74 5.46 -23.83
CA SER A 64 32.48 6.71 -23.56
C SER A 64 33.86 6.52 -22.91
N ASN A 65 34.35 5.29 -22.79
CA ASN A 65 35.72 4.93 -22.38
C ASN A 65 36.49 4.35 -23.58
#